data_AF-A0A6A5SVN5-F1
#
_entry.id   AF-A0A6A5SVN5-F1
#
_cell.length_a   1.000
_cell.length_b   1.000
_cell.length_c   1.000
_cell.angle_alpha   90.00
_cell.angle_beta   90.00
_cell.angle_gamma   90.00
#
_symmetry.space_group_name_H-M   'P 1'
#
loop_
_entity.id
_entity.type
_entity.pdbx_description
1 polymer ?
#
loop_
_entity_poly.entity_id
_entity_poly.type
_entity_poly.pdbx_seq_one_letter_code
_entity_poly.pdbx_strand_id
1 'polypeptide(L)'
;MSRRVSSGLHREIPSTSIHQRCIIDSATLSTHDTMKTSISALASFASLVSSARLLLQIPTTHLVNPSTLPSTTHATLQSSGLPLDTYLTRSNTFNFNNVSAGSYLATVHCRDFAFEPLRIDVSVEEAVEGSGEMKEVIRAWQTFLGNDWDNKGESRGEGGNGLVIEARPVGQKWFYQERQGFSPLSFLKNPMILMAVVSMGLIFGMPKLMENMDPEMKQEFEEMQKNGVMGSGTTNTAQQLQNFDLASWMAGKTDSGSAVARAPSPAGQAKKR
;
A
#
# COMPACT_ATOMS: atom_id res chain seq x y z
N MET A 1 -72.03 -25.49 -9.08
CA MET A 1 -72.13 -24.97 -10.47
C MET A 1 -70.87 -24.15 -10.75
N SER A 2 -70.19 -24.14 -11.89
CA SER A 2 -70.15 -24.95 -13.11
C SER A 2 -69.04 -24.31 -13.97
N ARG A 3 -68.14 -25.13 -14.56
CA ARG A 3 -67.37 -24.94 -15.83
C ARG A 3 -66.31 -23.80 -15.90
N ARG A 4 -65.02 -24.10 -16.16
CA ARG A 4 -64.33 -24.46 -17.44
C ARG A 4 -64.30 -23.24 -18.39
N VAL A 5 -63.15 -22.75 -18.89
CA VAL A 5 -62.48 -23.15 -20.16
C VAL A 5 -61.11 -22.43 -20.36
N SER A 6 -60.07 -23.21 -20.74
CA SER A 6 -58.95 -23.04 -21.72
C SER A 6 -58.14 -21.72 -21.79
N SER A 7 -56.82 -21.64 -22.02
CA SER A 7 -55.84 -22.38 -22.85
C SER A 7 -54.41 -21.92 -22.44
N GLY A 8 -53.30 -22.65 -22.39
CA GLY A 8 -52.89 -23.89 -23.05
C GLY A 8 -51.81 -23.61 -24.11
N LEU A 9 -50.51 -23.59 -23.74
CA LEU A 9 -49.40 -23.73 -24.70
C LEU A 9 -48.14 -24.32 -24.02
N HIS A 10 -48.16 -25.65 -23.95
CA HIS A 10 -47.01 -26.53 -23.69
C HIS A 10 -46.47 -26.92 -25.08
N ARG A 11 -45.20 -26.65 -25.40
CA ARG A 11 -44.57 -27.16 -26.62
C ARG A 11 -43.81 -28.44 -26.28
N GLU A 12 -44.38 -29.55 -26.72
CA GLU A 12 -43.75 -30.87 -26.77
C GLU A 12 -42.73 -30.97 -27.90
N ILE A 13 -41.76 -31.85 -27.67
CA ILE A 13 -40.73 -32.33 -28.60
C ILE A 13 -41.32 -33.51 -29.39
N PRO A 14 -41.24 -33.55 -30.72
CA PRO A 14 -41.46 -34.77 -31.46
C PRO A 14 -40.14 -35.43 -31.89
N SER A 15 -40.02 -36.69 -31.49
CA SER A 15 -39.16 -37.72 -32.11
C SER A 15 -39.74 -38.11 -33.47
N THR A 16 -38.92 -38.07 -34.53
CA THR A 16 -39.19 -38.81 -35.77
C THR A 16 -37.92 -39.41 -36.35
N SER A 17 -37.87 -40.73 -36.24
CA SER A 17 -37.05 -41.67 -37.01
C SER A 17 -37.21 -41.44 -38.51
N ILE A 18 -36.11 -41.24 -39.23
CA ILE A 18 -36.08 -41.32 -40.70
C ILE A 18 -35.18 -42.48 -41.11
N HIS A 19 -35.87 -43.55 -41.52
CA HIS A 19 -35.36 -44.60 -42.39
C HIS A 19 -35.02 -43.97 -43.74
N GLN A 20 -33.79 -44.13 -44.23
CA GLN A 20 -33.53 -44.02 -45.65
C GLN A 20 -32.58 -45.12 -46.10
N ARG A 21 -33.20 -46.11 -46.74
CA ARG A 21 -32.56 -47.16 -47.53
C ARG A 21 -31.75 -46.47 -48.63
N CYS A 22 -30.44 -46.73 -48.68
CA CYS A 22 -29.64 -46.41 -49.84
C CYS A 22 -29.22 -47.71 -50.53
N ILE A 23 -29.43 -47.71 -51.82
CA ILE A 23 -29.36 -48.81 -52.76
C ILE A 23 -27.89 -49.22 -52.93
N ILE A 24 -27.67 -50.53 -52.97
CA ILE A 24 -26.39 -51.17 -53.25
C ILE A 24 -26.17 -51.03 -54.75
N ASP A 25 -25.26 -50.16 -55.18
CA ASP A 25 -24.72 -50.19 -56.53
C ASP A 25 -23.27 -50.66 -56.46
N SER A 26 -23.09 -51.88 -56.95
CA SER A 26 -21.82 -52.59 -57.11
C SER A 26 -21.08 -52.05 -58.33
N ALA A 27 -19.96 -51.37 -58.10
CA ALA A 27 -18.94 -51.14 -59.11
C ALA A 27 -17.58 -51.62 -58.57
N THR A 28 -17.19 -52.81 -59.01
CA THR A 28 -15.84 -53.35 -58.86
C THR A 28 -14.87 -52.66 -59.83
N LEU A 29 -13.61 -52.59 -59.38
CA LEU A 29 -12.37 -52.48 -60.16
C LEU A 29 -11.74 -51.08 -60.26
N SER A 30 -10.66 -50.84 -59.51
CA SER A 30 -9.30 -50.94 -60.06
C SER A 30 -8.29 -50.09 -59.26
N THR A 31 -7.19 -50.75 -58.91
CA THR A 31 -5.80 -50.25 -58.82
C THR A 31 -5.39 -49.22 -57.74
N HIS A 32 -4.54 -49.71 -56.82
CA HIS A 32 -3.28 -49.14 -56.33
C HIS A 32 -3.23 -47.60 -56.14
N ASP A 33 -3.15 -47.14 -54.89
CA ASP A 33 -1.88 -46.73 -54.25
C ASP A 33 -2.10 -45.96 -52.92
N THR A 34 -1.14 -46.09 -52.01
CA THR A 34 -0.78 -45.14 -50.92
C THR A 34 -1.81 -44.73 -49.84
N MET A 35 -2.18 -45.68 -48.98
CA MET A 35 -2.84 -45.39 -47.69
C MET A 35 -1.81 -45.16 -46.56
N LYS A 36 -1.04 -44.07 -46.59
CA LYS A 36 -0.15 -43.66 -45.48
C LYS A 36 0.16 -42.16 -45.47
N THR A 37 -0.80 -41.28 -45.15
CA THR A 37 -0.51 -39.92 -44.62
C THR A 37 -1.83 -39.21 -44.32
N SER A 38 -2.36 -39.33 -43.10
CA SER A 38 -3.41 -38.40 -42.60
C SER A 38 -3.56 -38.40 -41.07
N ILE A 39 -2.55 -38.81 -40.30
CA ILE A 39 -2.57 -38.73 -38.83
C ILE A 39 -1.81 -37.50 -38.31
N SER A 40 -0.99 -36.85 -39.15
CA SER A 40 -0.10 -35.76 -38.73
C SER A 40 -0.78 -34.39 -38.53
N ALA A 41 -2.08 -34.23 -38.82
CA ALA A 41 -2.76 -32.95 -38.76
C ALA A 41 -3.50 -32.65 -37.43
N LEU A 42 -3.62 -33.64 -36.53
CA LEU A 42 -4.29 -33.47 -35.23
C LEU A 42 -3.35 -33.22 -34.05
N ALA A 43 -2.03 -33.23 -34.26
CA ALA A 43 -1.04 -33.07 -33.19
C ALA A 43 -0.64 -31.61 -32.90
N SER A 44 -1.18 -30.63 -33.62
CA SER A 44 -0.67 -29.24 -33.62
C SER A 44 -1.31 -28.30 -32.59
N PHE A 45 -2.19 -28.78 -31.70
CA PHE A 45 -2.87 -27.97 -30.68
C PHE A 45 -2.73 -28.52 -29.26
N ALA A 46 -1.63 -29.23 -28.96
CA ALA A 46 -1.24 -29.49 -27.58
C ALA A 46 -0.47 -28.27 -27.05
N SER A 47 -1.16 -27.17 -26.75
CA SER A 47 -0.58 -26.14 -25.89
C SER A 47 -0.30 -26.78 -24.53
N LEU A 48 0.97 -26.98 -24.19
CA LEU A 48 1.40 -27.41 -22.86
C LEU A 48 0.88 -26.38 -21.86
N VAL A 49 -0.25 -26.68 -21.19
CA VAL A 49 -0.74 -25.89 -20.07
C VAL A 49 0.20 -26.19 -18.90
N SER A 50 1.25 -25.38 -18.77
CA SER A 50 2.09 -25.31 -17.59
C SER A 50 1.27 -24.71 -16.45
N SER A 51 1.31 -25.37 -15.30
CA SER A 51 0.45 -25.14 -14.14
C SER A 51 1.31 -25.24 -12.88
N ALA A 52 1.90 -24.10 -12.51
CA ALA A 52 2.63 -23.97 -11.27
C ALA A 52 1.68 -23.95 -10.06
N ARG A 53 2.13 -24.57 -8.97
CA ARG A 53 1.53 -24.41 -7.64
C ARG A 53 2.47 -23.56 -6.80
N LEU A 54 1.91 -22.59 -6.09
CA LEU A 54 2.65 -21.74 -5.17
C LEU A 54 1.90 -21.62 -3.85
N LEU A 55 2.67 -21.56 -2.77
CA LEU A 55 2.15 -21.41 -1.41
C LEU A 55 2.67 -20.11 -0.82
N LEU A 56 1.76 -19.25 -0.37
CA LEU A 56 2.12 -18.03 0.33
C LEU A 56 1.87 -18.23 1.82
N GLN A 57 2.92 -18.23 2.63
CA GLN A 57 2.84 -18.47 4.07
C GLN A 57 2.92 -17.15 4.84
N ILE A 58 2.06 -16.99 5.84
CA ILE A 58 2.17 -15.89 6.80
C ILE A 58 3.07 -16.36 7.95
N PRO A 59 4.26 -15.76 8.13
CA PRO A 59 5.14 -16.12 9.24
C PRO A 59 4.56 -15.60 10.57
N THR A 60 4.78 -16.37 11.63
CA THR A 60 4.54 -15.91 13.00
C THR A 60 5.63 -14.93 13.38
N THR A 61 5.27 -13.67 13.58
CA THR A 61 6.20 -12.61 14.01
C THR A 61 5.69 -11.95 15.29
N HIS A 62 6.50 -11.13 15.95
CA HIS A 62 6.05 -10.37 17.13
C HIS A 62 4.85 -9.46 16.83
N LEU A 63 4.69 -9.03 15.58
CA LEU A 63 3.60 -8.16 15.15
C LEU A 63 2.31 -8.93 14.86
N VAL A 64 2.42 -10.16 14.33
CA VAL A 64 1.28 -10.93 13.84
C VAL A 64 1.35 -12.38 14.28
N ASN A 65 0.28 -12.82 14.93
CA ASN A 65 -0.05 -14.22 15.10
C ASN A 65 -1.09 -14.61 14.02
N PRO A 66 -0.77 -15.54 13.10
CA PRO A 66 -1.71 -15.94 12.04
C PRO A 66 -3.05 -16.47 12.55
N SER A 67 -3.09 -17.06 13.75
CA SER A 67 -4.34 -17.58 14.34
C SER A 67 -5.32 -16.49 14.76
N THR A 68 -4.87 -15.25 14.93
CA THR A 68 -5.73 -14.10 15.29
C THR A 68 -6.20 -13.32 14.07
N LEU A 69 -5.77 -13.72 12.86
CA LEU A 69 -6.19 -13.06 11.63
C LEU A 69 -7.69 -13.30 11.36
N PRO A 70 -8.41 -12.28 10.84
CA PRO A 70 -9.81 -12.46 10.50
C PRO A 70 -9.98 -13.47 9.36
N SER A 71 -11.08 -14.22 9.38
CA SER A 71 -11.41 -15.21 8.33
C SER A 71 -11.63 -14.58 6.95
N THR A 72 -11.85 -13.26 6.89
CA THR A 72 -11.94 -12.48 5.65
C THR A 72 -10.59 -12.26 4.97
N THR A 73 -9.50 -12.69 5.60
CA THR A 73 -8.15 -12.58 5.04
C THR A 73 -8.04 -13.47 3.80
N HIS A 74 -7.73 -12.85 2.67
CA HIS A 74 -7.54 -13.53 1.40
C HIS A 74 -6.35 -12.93 0.67
N ALA A 75 -5.75 -13.72 -0.21
CA ALA A 75 -4.67 -13.29 -1.08
C ALA A 75 -5.16 -13.30 -2.53
N THR A 76 -4.72 -12.31 -3.30
CA THR A 76 -5.02 -12.20 -4.73
C THR A 76 -3.74 -12.19 -5.54
N LEU A 77 -3.68 -13.00 -6.60
CA LEU A 77 -2.69 -12.93 -7.65
C LEU A 77 -3.28 -12.19 -8.84
N GLN A 78 -2.69 -11.06 -9.18
CA GLN A 78 -3.09 -10.25 -10.31
C GLN A 78 -2.04 -10.35 -11.42
N SER A 79 -2.49 -10.51 -12.65
CA SER A 79 -1.67 -10.39 -13.86
C SER A 79 -2.49 -9.63 -14.91
N SER A 80 -2.28 -9.87 -16.20
CA SER A 80 -3.08 -9.31 -17.29
C SER A 80 -4.48 -9.94 -17.43
N GLY A 81 -4.73 -11.08 -16.78
CA GLY A 81 -5.98 -11.84 -16.86
C GLY A 81 -6.89 -11.71 -15.64
N LEU A 82 -7.77 -12.70 -15.48
CA LEU A 82 -8.64 -12.81 -14.30
C LEU A 82 -7.78 -12.95 -13.03
N PRO A 83 -8.06 -12.19 -11.97
CA PRO A 83 -7.34 -12.33 -10.72
C PRO A 83 -7.68 -13.68 -10.08
N LEU A 84 -6.67 -14.39 -9.60
CA LEU A 84 -6.87 -15.60 -8.80
C LEU A 84 -6.96 -15.19 -7.34
N ASP A 85 -8.00 -15.63 -6.64
CA ASP A 85 -8.22 -15.36 -5.21
C ASP A 85 -8.13 -16.66 -4.40
N THR A 86 -7.54 -16.57 -3.20
CA THR A 86 -7.47 -17.69 -2.28
C THR A 86 -7.60 -17.21 -0.84
N TYR A 87 -8.24 -18.03 0.00
CA TYR A 87 -8.45 -17.72 1.42
C TYR A 87 -7.36 -18.33 2.29
N LEU A 88 -7.17 -17.76 3.47
CA LEU A 88 -6.22 -18.26 4.45
C LEU A 88 -6.64 -19.64 4.97
N THR A 89 -5.75 -20.61 4.88
CA THR A 89 -5.97 -21.96 5.42
C THR A 89 -5.57 -22.05 6.90
N ARG A 90 -5.99 -23.12 7.58
CA ARG A 90 -5.59 -23.40 8.98
C ARG A 90 -4.08 -23.62 9.15
N SER A 91 -3.36 -23.94 8.07
CA SER A 91 -1.89 -24.02 8.05
C SER A 91 -1.20 -22.67 7.89
N ASN A 92 -1.94 -21.55 7.97
CA ASN A 92 -1.43 -20.19 7.80
C ASN A 92 -0.85 -19.93 6.40
N THR A 93 -1.36 -20.64 5.41
CA THR A 93 -0.92 -20.56 4.02
C THR A 93 -2.07 -20.24 3.08
N PHE A 94 -1.77 -19.53 2.00
CA PHE A 94 -2.62 -19.37 0.83
C PHE A 94 -2.12 -20.31 -0.25
N ASN A 95 -3.04 -21.05 -0.87
CA ASN A 95 -2.69 -22.08 -1.82
C ASN A 95 -3.22 -21.74 -3.21
N PHE A 96 -2.33 -21.31 -4.09
CA PHE A 96 -2.65 -21.03 -5.47
C PHE A 96 -2.23 -22.22 -6.33
N ASN A 97 -3.22 -22.81 -7.01
CA ASN A 97 -3.04 -23.92 -7.93
C ASN A 97 -3.29 -23.42 -9.36
N ASN A 98 -2.70 -24.09 -10.34
CA ASN A 98 -2.92 -23.80 -11.75
C ASN A 98 -2.54 -22.37 -12.17
N VAL A 99 -1.36 -21.93 -11.73
CA VAL A 99 -0.78 -20.64 -12.10
C VAL A 99 0.03 -20.84 -13.39
N SER A 100 -0.37 -20.17 -14.46
CA SER A 100 0.35 -20.24 -15.74
C SER A 100 1.69 -19.49 -15.69
N ALA A 101 2.59 -19.79 -16.62
CA ALA A 101 3.82 -19.01 -16.78
C ALA A 101 3.50 -17.54 -17.06
N GLY A 102 4.18 -16.63 -16.36
CA GLY A 102 3.89 -15.20 -16.40
C GLY A 102 4.36 -14.45 -15.17
N SER A 103 4.15 -13.14 -15.17
CA SER A 103 4.49 -12.25 -14.08
C SER A 103 3.22 -11.84 -13.34
N TYR A 104 3.24 -11.97 -12.01
CA TYR A 104 2.09 -11.79 -11.14
C TYR A 104 2.43 -10.84 -9.99
N LEU A 105 1.43 -10.09 -9.55
CA LEU A 105 1.43 -9.32 -8.32
C LEU A 105 0.59 -10.03 -7.27
N ALA A 106 1.24 -10.53 -6.22
CA ALA A 106 0.60 -11.13 -5.07
C ALA A 106 0.37 -10.07 -3.99
N THR A 107 -0.88 -9.95 -3.56
CA THR A 107 -1.28 -9.06 -2.46
C THR A 107 -2.14 -9.81 -1.46
N VAL A 108 -1.86 -9.60 -0.17
CA VAL A 108 -2.67 -10.16 0.92
C VAL A 108 -3.56 -9.08 1.49
N HIS A 109 -4.86 -9.29 1.40
CA HIS A 109 -5.89 -8.40 1.89
C HIS A 109 -6.37 -8.86 3.25
N CYS A 110 -6.09 -8.04 4.26
CA CYS A 110 -6.55 -8.23 5.63
C CYS A 110 -7.14 -6.92 6.16
N ARG A 111 -8.09 -7.01 7.09
CA ARG A 111 -8.66 -5.85 7.76
C ARG A 111 -7.66 -5.23 8.72
N ASP A 112 -7.06 -6.02 9.60
CA ASP A 112 -6.35 -5.46 10.76
C ASP A 112 -4.85 -5.22 10.49
N PHE A 113 -4.28 -5.89 9.48
CA PHE A 113 -2.86 -5.80 9.13
C PHE A 113 -2.64 -5.50 7.64
N ALA A 114 -1.53 -4.83 7.36
CA ALA A 114 -0.99 -4.63 6.02
C ALA A 114 0.18 -5.59 5.79
N PHE A 115 0.22 -6.19 4.60
CA PHE A 115 1.28 -7.10 4.15
C PHE A 115 2.03 -6.47 2.99
N GLU A 116 3.27 -6.91 2.80
CA GLU A 116 4.07 -6.47 1.68
C GLU A 116 3.53 -7.05 0.36
N PRO A 117 3.50 -6.26 -0.73
CA PRO A 117 3.21 -6.80 -2.05
C PRO A 117 4.42 -7.57 -2.57
N LEU A 118 4.16 -8.70 -3.22
CA LEU A 118 5.20 -9.56 -3.79
C LEU A 118 5.00 -9.67 -5.29
N ARG A 119 6.08 -9.51 -6.05
CA ARG A 119 6.12 -9.86 -7.46
C ARG A 119 6.53 -11.32 -7.56
N ILE A 120 5.76 -12.11 -8.29
CA ILE A 120 6.03 -13.52 -8.55
C ILE A 120 6.16 -13.70 -10.05
N ASP A 121 7.34 -14.10 -10.53
CA ASP A 121 7.53 -14.52 -11.92
C ASP A 121 7.58 -16.05 -11.96
N VAL A 122 6.76 -16.63 -12.83
CA VAL A 122 6.75 -18.07 -13.14
C VAL A 122 7.33 -18.23 -14.55
N SER A 123 8.53 -18.78 -14.64
CA SER A 123 9.19 -19.15 -15.89
C SER A 123 9.19 -20.67 -16.06
N VAL A 124 9.24 -21.12 -17.31
CA VAL A 124 9.48 -22.54 -17.63
C VAL A 124 10.92 -22.61 -18.14
N GLU A 125 11.80 -23.18 -17.33
CA GLU A 125 13.22 -23.33 -17.63
C GLU A 125 13.55 -24.81 -17.83
N GLU A 126 14.51 -25.13 -18.68
CA GLU A 126 14.97 -26.53 -18.81
C GLU A 126 15.80 -26.91 -17.58
N ALA A 127 15.46 -28.04 -16.95
CA ALA A 127 16.11 -28.48 -15.71
C ALA A 127 17.61 -28.76 -15.88
N VAL A 128 17.98 -29.24 -17.08
CA VAL A 128 19.34 -29.53 -17.51
C VAL A 128 19.38 -29.18 -18.99
N GLU A 129 20.31 -28.31 -19.38
CA GLU A 129 20.52 -27.89 -20.76
C GLU A 129 20.61 -29.12 -21.68
N GLY A 130 19.63 -29.29 -22.58
CA GLY A 130 19.62 -30.39 -23.56
C GLY A 130 18.90 -31.68 -23.12
N SER A 131 18.31 -31.73 -21.93
CA SER A 131 17.46 -32.87 -21.50
C SER A 131 16.01 -32.80 -22.01
N GLY A 132 15.57 -31.62 -22.45
CA GLY A 132 14.19 -31.36 -22.85
C GLY A 132 13.17 -31.42 -21.70
N GLU A 133 13.61 -31.64 -20.46
CA GLU A 133 12.74 -31.62 -19.29
C GLU A 133 12.49 -30.17 -18.86
N MET A 134 11.32 -29.65 -19.24
CA MET A 134 10.84 -28.33 -18.83
C MET A 134 10.38 -28.37 -17.37
N LYS A 135 11.02 -27.56 -16.50
CA LYS A 135 10.61 -27.36 -15.11
C LYS A 135 10.15 -25.92 -14.90
N GLU A 136 9.10 -25.79 -14.11
CA GLU A 136 8.59 -24.49 -13.69
C GLU A 136 9.50 -23.95 -12.58
N VAL A 137 10.05 -22.76 -12.82
CA VAL A 137 10.83 -22.00 -11.84
C VAL A 137 10.00 -20.79 -11.42
N ILE A 138 9.84 -20.64 -10.12
CA ILE A 138 9.09 -19.57 -9.47
C ILE A 138 10.09 -18.70 -8.74
N ARG A 139 10.11 -17.41 -9.08
CA ARG A 139 10.93 -16.41 -8.41
C ARG A 139 10.04 -15.36 -7.77
N ALA A 140 10.28 -15.06 -6.51
CA ALA A 140 9.52 -14.08 -5.75
C ALA A 140 10.41 -12.92 -5.31
N TRP A 141 9.95 -11.70 -5.52
CA TRP A 141 10.60 -10.48 -5.05
C TRP A 141 9.63 -9.62 -4.26
N GLN A 142 10.14 -8.92 -3.26
CA GLN A 142 9.42 -7.84 -2.63
C GLN A 142 9.32 -6.66 -3.60
N THR A 143 8.12 -6.11 -3.75
CA THR A 143 7.88 -4.93 -4.58
C THR A 143 7.21 -3.84 -3.77
N PHE A 144 7.27 -2.61 -4.28
CA PHE A 144 6.60 -1.45 -3.70
C PHE A 144 5.73 -0.81 -4.77
N LEU A 145 4.52 -0.41 -4.40
CA LEU A 145 3.63 0.29 -5.34
C LEU A 145 4.27 1.62 -5.75
N GLY A 146 4.30 1.88 -7.06
CA GLY A 146 4.86 3.10 -7.64
C GLY A 146 6.26 2.96 -8.24
N ASN A 147 6.92 1.81 -8.07
CA ASN A 147 8.17 1.50 -8.77
C ASN A 147 7.90 0.89 -10.16
N ASP A 148 8.85 1.08 -11.09
CA ASP A 148 8.83 0.38 -12.38
C ASP A 148 8.85 -1.12 -12.18
N TRP A 149 8.12 -1.86 -13.03
CA TRP A 149 8.01 -3.31 -12.92
C TRP A 149 9.39 -3.97 -12.92
N ASP A 150 10.29 -3.54 -13.80
CA ASP A 150 11.65 -4.09 -13.95
C ASP A 150 12.56 -3.87 -12.73
N ASN A 151 12.22 -2.93 -11.84
CA ASN A 151 12.94 -2.73 -10.60
C ASN A 151 12.55 -3.80 -9.57
N LYS A 152 13.26 -4.93 -9.63
CA LYS A 152 13.09 -6.05 -8.70
C LYS A 152 13.76 -5.70 -7.37
N GLY A 153 12.99 -5.72 -6.28
CA GLY A 153 13.50 -5.50 -4.93
C GLY A 153 14.21 -6.74 -4.36
N GLU A 154 14.15 -6.89 -3.04
CA GLU A 154 14.73 -8.03 -2.34
C GLU A 154 14.08 -9.35 -2.79
N SER A 155 14.90 -10.36 -3.12
CA SER A 155 14.40 -11.71 -3.43
C SER A 155 13.87 -12.38 -2.15
N ARG A 156 12.64 -12.88 -2.20
CA ARG A 156 11.99 -13.63 -1.11
C ARG A 156 12.03 -15.14 -1.30
N GLY A 157 12.60 -15.61 -2.40
CA GLY A 157 12.84 -17.01 -2.65
C GLY A 157 12.79 -17.35 -4.13
N GLU A 158 13.50 -18.42 -4.48
CA GLU A 158 13.47 -19.05 -5.79
C GLU A 158 13.33 -20.55 -5.59
N GLY A 159 12.48 -21.19 -6.40
CA GLY A 159 12.31 -22.63 -6.34
C GLY A 159 11.35 -23.14 -7.40
N GLY A 160 11.08 -24.44 -7.37
CA GLY A 160 10.20 -25.09 -8.32
C GLY A 160 8.73 -25.05 -7.93
N ASN A 161 7.97 -25.97 -8.54
CA ASN A 161 6.56 -26.21 -8.21
C ASN A 161 6.40 -26.54 -6.70
N GLY A 162 5.52 -25.79 -6.02
CA GLY A 162 5.29 -25.92 -4.57
C GLY A 162 6.13 -25.01 -3.68
N LEU A 163 6.83 -24.00 -4.25
CA LEU A 163 7.59 -23.03 -3.46
C LEU A 163 6.71 -22.35 -2.41
N VAL A 164 7.26 -22.26 -1.19
CA VAL A 164 6.68 -21.54 -0.06
C VAL A 164 7.33 -20.17 0.03
N ILE A 165 6.53 -19.12 -0.15
CA ILE A 165 6.97 -17.73 -0.10
C ILE A 165 6.42 -17.10 1.18
N GLU A 166 7.26 -16.39 1.93
CA GLU A 166 6.82 -15.70 3.14
C GLU A 166 6.21 -14.33 2.80
N ALA A 167 4.95 -14.11 3.18
CA ALA A 167 4.31 -12.80 3.14
C ALA A 167 4.46 -12.11 4.50
N ARG A 168 5.44 -11.20 4.63
CA ARG A 168 5.66 -10.53 5.91
C ARG A 168 4.64 -9.40 6.15
N PRO A 169 4.16 -9.27 7.39
CA PRO A 169 3.33 -8.14 7.78
C PRO A 169 4.21 -6.88 7.90
N VAL A 170 3.75 -5.78 7.30
CA VAL A 170 4.39 -4.46 7.36
C VAL A 170 3.97 -3.72 8.62
N GLY A 171 2.70 -3.82 9.01
CA GLY A 171 2.18 -3.13 10.19
C GLY A 171 0.67 -3.30 10.39
N GLN A 172 0.16 -2.76 11.50
CA GLN A 172 -1.27 -2.69 11.78
C GLN A 172 -1.93 -1.56 10.99
N LYS A 173 -3.15 -1.79 10.52
CA LYS A 173 -3.96 -0.77 9.85
C LYS A 173 -4.74 0.02 10.88
N TRP A 174 -4.53 1.33 10.92
CA TRP A 174 -5.30 2.23 11.77
C TRP A 174 -6.34 2.97 10.93
N PHE A 175 -7.60 2.63 11.15
CA PHE A 175 -8.73 3.23 10.42
C PHE A 175 -9.30 4.46 11.12
N TYR A 176 -9.03 4.58 12.42
CA TYR A 176 -9.56 5.65 13.24
C TYR A 176 -8.48 6.67 13.53
N GLN A 177 -8.85 7.93 13.45
CA GLN A 177 -8.06 9.02 13.99
C GLN A 177 -8.54 9.29 15.41
N GLU A 178 -7.63 9.23 16.37
CA GLU A 178 -7.94 9.61 17.74
C GLU A 178 -8.34 11.08 17.80
N ARG A 179 -9.41 11.40 18.51
CA ARG A 179 -9.76 12.80 18.77
C ARG A 179 -8.70 13.39 19.68
N GLN A 180 -8.17 14.56 19.32
CA GLN A 180 -7.30 15.34 20.19
C GLN A 180 -8.07 15.60 21.50
N GLY A 181 -7.70 14.88 22.55
CA GLY A 181 -8.35 14.98 23.85
C GLY A 181 -7.92 16.22 24.62
N PHE A 182 -8.63 16.53 25.71
CA PHE A 182 -8.15 17.50 26.68
C PHE A 182 -6.99 16.89 27.46
N SER A 183 -5.74 17.26 27.14
CA SER A 183 -4.56 16.85 27.89
C SER A 183 -4.04 18.04 28.70
N PRO A 184 -4.28 18.10 30.03
CA PRO A 184 -3.82 19.21 30.88
C PRO A 184 -2.32 19.45 30.77
N LEU A 185 -1.54 18.38 30.58
CA LEU A 185 -0.10 18.45 30.38
C LEU A 185 0.27 19.07 29.02
N SER A 186 -0.53 18.84 27.98
CA SER A 186 -0.35 19.47 26.66
C SER A 186 -0.71 20.96 26.70
N PHE A 187 -1.74 21.33 27.47
CA PHE A 187 -2.07 22.74 27.73
C PHE A 187 -0.96 23.46 28.50
N LEU A 188 -0.40 22.84 29.55
CA LEU A 188 0.74 23.43 30.25
C LEU A 188 1.99 23.53 29.36
N LYS A 189 2.22 22.59 28.44
CA LYS A 189 3.32 22.65 27.46
C LYS A 189 3.04 23.62 26.30
N ASN A 190 1.85 24.22 26.25
CA ASN A 190 1.52 25.20 25.22
C ASN A 190 2.24 26.53 25.55
N PRO A 191 3.12 27.03 24.67
CA PRO A 191 3.89 28.25 24.92
C PRO A 191 2.99 29.46 25.22
N MET A 192 1.77 29.53 24.64
CA MET A 192 0.86 30.63 24.95
C MET A 192 0.34 30.61 26.39
N ILE A 193 0.08 29.42 26.94
CA ILE A 193 -0.41 29.28 28.32
C ILE A 193 0.72 29.53 29.32
N LEU A 194 1.93 29.03 29.04
CA LEU A 194 3.10 29.35 29.88
C LEU A 194 3.39 30.84 29.90
N MET A 195 3.38 31.50 28.74
CA MET A 195 3.55 32.96 28.68
C MET A 195 2.43 33.66 29.44
N ALA A 196 1.17 33.24 29.29
CA ALA A 196 0.06 33.82 30.04
C ALA A 196 0.24 33.68 31.56
N VAL A 197 0.67 32.51 32.05
CA VAL A 197 0.92 32.26 33.48
C VAL A 197 2.13 33.06 33.99
N VAL A 198 3.22 33.11 33.22
CA VAL A 198 4.43 33.88 33.58
C VAL A 198 4.12 35.38 33.60
N SER A 199 3.42 35.90 32.60
CA SER A 199 2.99 37.30 32.56
C SER A 199 2.06 37.63 33.73
N MET A 200 1.11 36.75 34.06
CA MET A 200 0.26 36.92 35.23
C MET A 200 1.07 36.95 36.53
N GLY A 201 2.07 36.07 36.64
CA GLY A 201 3.02 36.04 37.76
C GLY A 201 3.84 37.32 37.88
N LEU A 202 4.29 37.91 36.77
CA LEU A 202 5.04 39.17 36.79
C LEU A 202 4.16 40.37 37.15
N ILE A 203 2.94 40.45 36.61
CA ILE A 203 2.00 41.56 36.89
C ILE A 203 1.64 41.61 38.38
N PHE A 204 1.41 40.45 39.03
CA PHE A 204 1.13 40.39 40.46
C PHE A 204 2.38 40.32 41.34
N GLY A 205 3.50 39.79 40.81
CA GLY A 205 4.74 39.60 41.54
C GLY A 205 5.63 40.85 41.60
N MET A 206 5.73 41.64 40.52
CA MET A 206 6.53 42.86 40.49
C MET A 206 6.15 43.88 41.57
N PRO A 207 4.87 44.17 41.84
CA PRO A 207 4.48 45.05 42.94
C PRO A 207 5.02 44.57 44.29
N LYS A 208 4.99 43.25 44.53
CA LYS A 208 5.45 42.63 45.77
C LYS A 208 6.98 42.56 45.89
N LEU A 209 7.69 42.45 44.77
CA LEU A 209 9.14 42.54 44.73
C LEU A 209 9.62 43.99 44.92
N MET A 210 8.97 44.97 44.29
CA MET A 210 9.29 46.40 44.47
C MET A 210 9.10 46.90 45.92
N GLU A 211 8.13 46.34 46.65
CA GLU A 211 7.91 46.65 48.08
C GLU A 211 9.10 46.21 48.98
N ASN A 212 9.87 45.18 48.60
CA ASN A 212 10.96 44.62 49.40
C ASN A 212 12.37 44.82 48.80
N MET A 213 12.52 45.61 47.73
CA MET A 213 13.82 45.87 47.10
C MET A 213 14.54 47.11 47.68
N ASP A 214 15.86 47.01 47.77
CA ASP A 214 16.79 48.07 48.20
C ASP A 214 16.75 49.33 47.30
N PRO A 215 17.04 50.52 47.85
CA PRO A 215 16.89 51.80 47.14
C PRO A 215 17.81 51.98 45.92
N GLU A 216 18.98 51.33 45.87
CA GLU A 216 19.86 51.37 44.68
C GLU A 216 19.24 50.61 43.48
N MET A 217 18.68 49.42 43.73
CA MET A 217 18.14 48.57 42.66
C MET A 217 16.82 49.13 42.10
N LYS A 218 16.11 49.95 42.88
CA LYS A 218 14.93 50.73 42.43
C LYS A 218 15.32 51.80 41.40
N GLN A 219 16.43 52.51 41.63
CA GLN A 219 16.90 53.55 40.72
C GLN A 219 17.38 52.96 39.39
N GLU A 220 18.12 51.84 39.42
CA GLU A 220 18.52 51.12 38.19
C GLU A 220 17.30 50.59 37.40
N PHE A 221 16.27 50.10 38.11
CA PHE A 221 15.04 49.62 37.48
C PHE A 221 14.21 50.77 36.89
N GLU A 222 14.15 51.92 37.55
CA GLU A 222 13.53 53.16 37.05
C GLU A 222 14.28 53.73 35.83
N GLU A 223 15.62 53.63 35.80
CA GLU A 223 16.44 54.00 34.64
C GLU A 223 16.18 53.07 33.43
N MET A 224 16.04 51.75 33.66
CA MET A 224 15.60 50.80 32.62
C MET A 224 14.16 51.05 32.16
N GLN A 225 13.30 51.50 33.07
CA GLN A 225 11.91 51.87 32.78
C GLN A 225 11.85 53.13 31.91
N LYS A 226 12.74 54.10 32.17
CA LYS A 226 12.91 55.33 31.40
C LYS A 226 13.54 55.10 30.03
N ASN A 227 14.38 54.07 29.90
CA ASN A 227 15.01 53.65 28.63
C ASN A 227 14.18 52.64 27.80
N GLY A 228 12.93 52.34 28.18
CA GLY A 228 11.90 51.84 27.25
C GLY A 228 11.79 50.33 27.04
N VAL A 229 12.33 49.48 27.93
CA VAL A 229 12.20 48.01 27.79
C VAL A 229 11.13 47.38 28.70
N MET A 230 10.71 48.04 29.79
CA MET A 230 9.72 47.46 30.71
C MET A 230 8.88 48.52 31.46
N GLY A 231 8.63 49.65 30.81
CA GLY A 231 8.06 50.84 31.44
C GLY A 231 6.81 51.40 30.77
N SER A 232 5.67 50.72 30.91
CA SER A 232 4.37 51.40 30.80
C SER A 232 3.31 50.65 31.58
N GLY A 233 2.93 51.18 32.74
CA GLY A 233 1.86 50.69 33.60
C GLY A 233 0.45 50.93 33.07
N THR A 234 0.24 50.89 31.74
CA THR A 234 -1.05 51.24 31.12
C THR A 234 -1.40 50.26 30.00
N THR A 235 -2.18 49.24 30.35
CA THR A 235 -3.18 48.51 29.53
C THR A 235 -2.82 47.85 28.18
N ASN A 236 -1.59 47.90 27.66
CA ASN A 236 -1.25 47.30 26.34
C ASN A 236 -0.15 46.23 26.39
N THR A 237 -0.04 45.50 27.50
CA THR A 237 0.91 44.37 27.63
C THR A 237 0.65 43.26 26.61
N ALA A 238 -0.60 43.02 26.19
CA ALA A 238 -0.91 42.00 25.20
C ALA A 238 -0.40 42.31 23.77
N GLN A 239 -0.33 43.59 23.39
CA GLN A 239 0.19 44.02 22.08
C GLN A 239 1.70 44.29 22.12
N GLN A 240 2.23 44.69 23.28
CA GLN A 240 3.67 44.89 23.46
C GLN A 240 4.42 43.59 23.72
N LEU A 241 3.80 42.52 24.24
CA LEU A 241 4.42 41.20 24.34
C LEU A 241 4.44 40.46 22.99
N GLN A 242 3.50 40.79 22.09
CA GLN A 242 3.52 40.36 20.69
C GLN A 242 4.57 41.12 19.86
N ASN A 243 4.89 42.36 20.24
CA ASN A 243 5.94 43.20 19.64
C ASN A 243 7.24 43.23 20.46
N PHE A 244 7.30 42.50 21.58
CA PHE A 244 8.53 42.26 22.31
C PHE A 244 9.24 41.24 21.45
N ASP A 245 10.36 41.68 20.89
CA ASP A 245 11.11 41.00 19.85
C ASP A 245 11.80 39.74 20.41
N LEU A 246 10.99 38.77 20.81
CA LEU A 246 11.39 37.43 21.22
C LEU A 246 12.12 36.75 20.05
N ALA A 247 11.82 37.15 18.81
CA ALA A 247 12.55 36.77 17.62
C ALA A 247 13.98 37.32 17.63
N SER A 248 14.25 38.61 17.88
CA SER A 248 15.63 39.14 17.97
C SER A 248 16.41 38.62 19.18
N TRP A 249 15.76 38.40 20.32
CA TRP A 249 16.43 37.84 21.51
C TRP A 249 16.81 36.36 21.33
N MET A 250 16.03 35.59 20.56
CA MET A 250 16.34 34.22 20.20
C MET A 250 17.27 34.12 18.98
N ALA A 251 17.16 35.06 18.02
CA ALA A 251 18.06 35.18 16.88
C ALA A 251 19.48 35.61 17.29
N GLY A 252 19.64 36.30 18.43
CA GLY A 252 20.95 36.62 19.01
C GLY A 252 21.68 35.44 19.67
N LYS A 253 21.06 34.24 19.75
CA LYS A 253 21.71 33.01 20.25
C LYS A 253 22.00 31.99 19.14
N THR A 254 21.80 32.36 17.88
CA THR A 254 22.20 31.56 16.72
C THR A 254 23.26 32.30 15.91
N ASP A 255 24.48 32.36 16.43
CA ASP A 255 25.67 32.61 15.61
C ASP A 255 26.87 31.80 16.11
N SER A 256 26.96 30.57 15.59
CA SER A 256 28.22 29.89 15.36
C SER A 256 28.04 28.88 14.23
N GLY A 257 28.32 29.29 12.98
CA GLY A 257 28.50 28.33 11.89
C GLY A 257 28.20 28.82 10.48
N SER A 258 29.19 29.49 9.87
CA SER A 258 29.56 29.41 8.44
C SER A 258 28.51 29.68 7.34
N ALA A 259 28.74 30.82 6.66
CA ALA A 259 28.67 31.06 5.21
C ALA A 259 27.94 30.04 4.31
N VAL A 260 27.04 30.54 3.45
CA VAL A 260 27.23 30.54 1.98
C VAL A 260 26.07 31.32 1.34
N ALA A 261 26.45 32.24 0.45
CA ALA A 261 25.57 33.04 -0.38
C ALA A 261 24.69 32.17 -1.29
N ARG A 262 23.41 32.55 -1.43
CA ARG A 262 22.63 32.24 -2.64
C ARG A 262 21.64 33.36 -2.94
N ALA A 263 21.92 34.08 -4.01
CA ALA A 263 21.09 35.15 -4.56
C ALA A 263 19.71 34.64 -5.03
N PRO A 264 18.65 35.48 -5.00
CA PRO A 264 17.41 35.20 -5.72
C PRO A 264 17.52 35.59 -7.21
N SER A 265 16.99 34.72 -8.08
CA SER A 265 16.88 34.87 -9.54
C SER A 265 16.10 36.13 -9.97
N PRO A 266 16.44 36.78 -11.11
CA PRO A 266 15.63 37.87 -11.63
C PRO A 266 14.51 37.36 -12.56
N ALA A 267 13.35 37.99 -12.39
CA ALA A 267 12.17 37.89 -13.23
C ALA A 267 12.43 38.40 -14.65
N GLY A 268 11.68 37.85 -15.61
CA GLY A 268 11.81 38.10 -17.03
C GLY A 268 11.46 39.53 -17.46
N GLN A 269 12.14 40.00 -18.51
CA GLN A 269 11.68 41.10 -19.35
C GLN A 269 11.87 40.76 -20.83
N ALA A 270 10.79 40.95 -21.56
CA ALA A 270 10.71 40.89 -23.01
C ALA A 270 11.29 42.16 -23.65
N LYS A 271 12.06 42.02 -24.74
CA LYS A 271 11.99 42.91 -25.91
C LYS A 271 12.85 42.44 -27.10
N LYS A 272 12.17 42.30 -28.24
CA LYS A 272 12.57 42.59 -29.63
C LYS A 272 14.08 42.71 -29.93
N ARG A 273 14.58 41.79 -30.75
CA ARG A 273 14.90 42.03 -32.16
C ARG A 273 15.14 40.73 -32.89
#